data_AF-A0A3D5US49-F1
#
_entry.id   AF-A0A3D5US49-F1
#
_cell.length_a   1.000
_cell.length_b   1.000
_cell.length_c   1.000
_cell.angle_alpha   90.00
_cell.angle_beta   90.00
_cell.angle_gamma   90.00
#
_symmetry.space_group_name_H-M   'P 1'
#
loop_
_entity.id
_entity.type
_entity.pdbx_description
1 polymer ?
#
loop_
_entity_poly.entity_id
_entity_poly.type
_entity_poly.pdbx_seq_one_letter_code
_entity_poly.pdbx_strand_id
1 'polypeptide(L)'
;RPEGAAAAIRGGASIIVMDDGLQNPSLAKDFSILVVDAASGLGNGRLMPAGPLREKPGNALSRINALILTGRGHAGDGIAARARARGIPVFSSIVRPSSPPAFDEGPYLAFAGI
;
A
#
# COMPACT_ATOMS: atom_id res chain seq x y z
N ARG A 1 -8.92 -3.55 -14.22
CA ARG A 1 -9.92 -3.09 -15.21
C ARG A 1 -10.73 -4.28 -15.72
N PRO A 2 -11.99 -4.10 -16.12
CA PRO A 2 -12.91 -5.20 -16.42
C PRO A 2 -12.41 -6.17 -17.48
N GLU A 3 -11.77 -5.67 -18.54
CA GLU A 3 -11.29 -6.51 -19.64
C GLU A 3 -10.16 -7.44 -19.21
N GLY A 4 -9.25 -6.92 -18.36
CA GLY A 4 -8.16 -7.70 -17.78
C GLY A 4 -8.67 -8.77 -16.81
N ALA A 5 -9.67 -8.44 -15.99
CA ALA A 5 -10.30 -9.42 -15.11
C ALA A 5 -10.99 -10.53 -15.91
N ALA A 6 -11.74 -10.18 -16.96
CA ALA A 6 -12.38 -11.14 -17.84
C ALA A 6 -11.35 -12.05 -18.55
N ALA A 7 -10.20 -11.49 -18.95
CA ALA A 7 -9.10 -12.28 -19.52
C ALA A 7 -8.48 -13.24 -18.50
N ALA A 8 -8.25 -12.79 -17.26
CA ALA A 8 -7.73 -13.65 -16.19
C ALA A 8 -8.67 -14.82 -15.88
N ILE A 9 -9.98 -14.55 -15.81
CA ILE A 9 -11.01 -15.58 -15.60
C ILE A 9 -11.01 -16.60 -16.74
N ARG A 10 -10.94 -16.17 -18.00
CA ARG A 10 -10.81 -17.09 -19.15
C ARG A 10 -9.53 -17.91 -19.10
N GLY A 11 -8.46 -17.37 -18.51
CA GLY A 11 -7.22 -18.09 -18.25
C GLY A 11 -7.27 -19.06 -17.06
N GLY A 12 -8.43 -19.20 -16.40
CA GLY A 12 -8.61 -20.11 -15.26
C GLY A 12 -8.22 -19.52 -13.90
N ALA A 13 -8.04 -18.20 -13.79
CA ALA A 13 -7.72 -17.57 -12.52
C ALA A 13 -8.90 -17.70 -11.54
N SER A 14 -8.62 -18.17 -10.33
CA SER A 14 -9.56 -18.21 -9.20
C SER A 14 -9.49 -16.97 -8.32
N ILE A 15 -8.36 -16.24 -8.36
CA ILE A 15 -8.11 -15.03 -7.58
C ILE A 15 -7.45 -13.99 -8.49
N ILE A 16 -7.88 -12.74 -8.37
CA ILE A 16 -7.26 -11.59 -9.05
C ILE A 16 -6.67 -10.67 -7.99
N VAL A 17 -5.37 -10.38 -8.12
CA VAL A 17 -4.70 -9.36 -7.31
C VAL A 17 -4.59 -8.08 -8.14
N MET A 18 -5.10 -6.98 -7.60
CA MET A 18 -5.03 -5.68 -8.25
C MET A 18 -3.91 -4.84 -7.62
N ASP A 19 -2.80 -4.69 -8.35
CA ASP A 19 -1.79 -3.69 -8.02
C ASP A 19 -2.38 -2.28 -8.22
N ASP A 20 -2.15 -1.39 -7.25
CA ASP A 20 -2.74 -0.04 -7.14
C ASP A 20 -4.28 0.01 -7.38
N GLY A 21 -4.99 -1.04 -6.94
CA GLY A 21 -6.41 -1.21 -7.22
C GLY A 21 -7.37 -0.39 -6.33
N LEU A 22 -6.89 0.23 -5.25
CA LEU A 22 -7.75 0.65 -4.14
C LEU A 22 -8.79 1.72 -4.51
N GLN A 23 -8.44 2.66 -5.38
CA GLN A 23 -9.36 3.70 -5.87
C GLN A 23 -10.19 3.26 -7.07
N ASN A 24 -9.87 2.13 -7.71
CA ASN A 24 -10.50 1.72 -8.95
C ASN A 24 -11.93 1.22 -8.71
N PRO A 25 -13.00 1.92 -9.15
CA PRO A 25 -14.37 1.50 -8.88
C PRO A 25 -14.89 0.48 -9.91
N SER A 26 -14.15 0.24 -11.01
CA SER A 26 -14.62 -0.57 -12.15
C SER A 26 -14.75 -2.06 -11.83
N LEU A 27 -14.19 -2.52 -10.71
CA LEU A 27 -14.28 -3.88 -10.24
C LEU A 27 -14.68 -3.87 -8.76
N ALA A 28 -15.71 -4.65 -8.45
CA ALA A 28 -16.04 -5.02 -7.08
C ALA A 28 -14.86 -5.82 -6.49
N LYS A 29 -14.55 -5.57 -5.22
CA LYS A 29 -13.44 -6.22 -4.52
C LYS A 29 -14.01 -6.89 -3.29
N ASP A 30 -13.78 -8.19 -3.18
CA ASP A 30 -14.16 -8.95 -1.99
C ASP A 30 -13.27 -8.61 -0.80
N PHE A 31 -12.01 -8.23 -1.07
CA PHE A 31 -11.03 -7.87 -0.07
C PHE A 31 -10.12 -6.74 -0.58
N SER A 32 -9.91 -5.72 0.26
CA SER A 32 -9.05 -4.57 -0.05
C SER A 32 -8.03 -4.31 1.05
N ILE A 33 -6.78 -4.08 0.66
CA ILE A 33 -5.68 -3.75 1.56
C ILE A 33 -5.22 -2.32 1.28
N LEU A 34 -5.16 -1.50 2.32
CA LEU A 34 -4.50 -0.19 2.26
C LEU A 34 -3.05 -0.34 2.68
N VAL A 35 -2.12 0.00 1.79
CA VAL A 35 -0.68 0.06 2.10
C VAL A 35 -0.28 1.51 2.33
N VAL A 36 0.42 1.77 3.43
CA VAL A 36 0.93 3.10 3.79
C VAL A 36 2.40 2.97 4.15
N ASP A 37 3.23 3.86 3.60
CA ASP A 37 4.63 3.96 4.01
C ASP A 37 4.73 4.46 5.47
N ALA A 38 5.42 3.72 6.33
CA ALA A 38 5.53 4.01 7.75
C ALA A 38 6.34 5.28 8.05
N ALA A 39 7.27 5.63 7.16
CA ALA A 39 8.11 6.83 7.31
C ALA A 39 7.36 8.12 6.93
N SER A 40 6.50 8.05 5.91
CA SER A 40 5.81 9.21 5.33
C SER A 40 4.36 9.34 5.78
N GLY A 41 3.71 8.22 6.15
CA GLY A 41 2.32 8.20 6.60
C GLY A 41 1.36 8.80 5.56
N LEU A 42 0.61 9.82 5.99
CA LEU A 42 -0.32 10.57 5.12
C LEU A 42 0.31 11.83 4.50
N GLY A 43 1.62 12.02 4.64
CA GLY A 43 2.32 13.23 4.23
C GLY A 43 1.76 14.48 4.91
N ASN A 44 1.44 15.51 4.13
CA ASN A 44 0.89 16.77 4.64
C ASN A 44 -0.64 16.73 4.88
N GLY A 45 -1.29 15.56 4.71
CA GLY A 45 -2.72 15.39 4.95
C GLY A 45 -3.65 16.05 3.93
N ARG A 46 -3.13 16.66 2.85
CA ARG A 46 -3.92 17.31 1.80
C ARG A 46 -4.08 16.40 0.59
N LEU A 47 -5.19 16.60 -0.12
CA LEU A 47 -5.44 15.94 -1.41
C LEU A 47 -4.58 16.56 -2.51
N MET A 48 -4.32 15.78 -3.56
CA MET A 48 -3.73 16.28 -4.80
C MET A 48 -4.56 17.45 -5.37
N PRO A 49 -3.92 18.54 -5.86
CA PRO A 49 -2.47 18.74 -6.00
C PRO A 49 -1.77 19.33 -4.75
N ALA A 50 -2.52 19.74 -3.71
CA ALA A 50 -1.96 20.40 -2.53
C ALA A 50 -1.22 19.45 -1.57
N GLY A 51 -1.30 18.15 -1.80
CA GLY A 51 -0.65 17.11 -1.02
C GLY A 51 -0.72 15.75 -1.73
N PRO A 52 -0.10 14.71 -1.16
CA PRO A 52 0.09 13.43 -1.85
C PRO A 52 -1.14 12.53 -1.88
N LEU A 53 -2.21 12.87 -1.15
CA LEU A 53 -3.36 11.98 -1.00
C LEU A 53 -4.24 11.99 -2.26
N ARG A 54 -4.55 10.80 -2.79
CA ARG A 54 -5.50 10.62 -3.91
C ARG A 54 -6.96 10.70 -3.45
N GLU A 55 -7.20 10.50 -2.16
CA GLU A 55 -8.52 10.51 -1.56
C GLU A 55 -8.44 10.83 -0.06
N LYS A 56 -9.59 11.11 0.55
CA LYS A 56 -9.66 11.34 2.00
C LYS A 56 -9.40 10.01 2.73
N PRO A 57 -8.56 9.98 3.79
CA PRO A 57 -8.28 8.74 4.50
C PRO A 57 -9.53 8.08 5.09
N GLY A 58 -10.57 8.86 5.42
CA GLY A 58 -11.85 8.31 5.87
C GLY A 58 -12.53 7.43 4.82
N ASN A 59 -12.47 7.82 3.54
CA ASN A 59 -13.07 7.09 2.43
C ASN A 59 -12.32 5.79 2.12
N ALA A 60 -10.99 5.79 2.29
CA ALA A 60 -10.19 4.57 2.17
C ALA A 60 -10.51 3.61 3.32
N LEU A 61 -10.49 4.10 4.56
CA LEU A 61 -10.76 3.30 5.75
C LEU A 61 -12.16 2.68 5.78
N SER A 62 -13.15 3.28 5.11
CA SER A 62 -14.52 2.73 5.07
C SER A 62 -14.67 1.52 4.15
N ARG A 63 -13.67 1.20 3.31
CA ARG A 63 -13.76 0.16 2.29
C ARG A 63 -12.60 -0.84 2.28
N ILE A 64 -11.72 -0.78 3.28
CA ILE A 64 -10.58 -1.70 3.40
C ILE A 64 -10.89 -2.76 4.46
N ASN A 65 -10.26 -3.91 4.31
CA ASN A 65 -10.35 -5.02 5.24
C ASN A 65 -9.06 -5.17 6.07
N ALA A 66 -7.95 -4.61 5.61
CA ALA A 66 -6.68 -4.59 6.34
C ALA A 66 -5.85 -3.36 5.97
N LEU A 67 -4.97 -2.96 6.88
CA LEU A 67 -3.96 -1.93 6.65
C LEU A 67 -2.57 -2.54 6.84
N ILE A 68 -1.64 -2.21 5.94
CA ILE A 68 -0.22 -2.59 6.05
C ILE A 68 0.61 -1.31 6.13
N LEU A 69 1.39 -1.18 7.21
CA LEU A 69 2.47 -0.20 7.30
C LEU A 69 3.76 -0.81 6.73
N THR A 70 4.25 -0.28 5.61
CA THR A 70 5.49 -0.75 4.99
C THR A 70 6.68 0.12 5.39
N GLY A 71 7.82 -0.48 5.67
CA GLY A 71 9.04 0.23 6.05
C GLY A 71 9.14 0.50 7.56
N ARG A 72 9.95 1.48 7.93
CA ARG A 72 10.21 1.87 9.33
C ARG A 72 9.81 3.33 9.55
N GLY A 73 9.25 3.63 10.71
CA GLY A 73 8.84 4.99 11.08
C GLY A 73 7.53 5.00 11.85
N HIS A 74 7.14 6.20 12.29
CA HIS A 74 5.97 6.44 13.13
C HIS A 74 4.92 7.37 12.47
N ALA A 75 5.18 7.86 11.26
CA ALA A 75 4.23 8.74 10.57
C ALA A 75 2.91 8.03 10.21
N GLY A 76 2.96 6.70 10.07
CA GLY A 76 1.78 5.85 9.87
C GLY A 76 0.94 5.60 11.12
N ASP A 77 1.41 5.94 12.33
CA ASP A 77 0.77 5.53 13.58
C ASP A 77 -0.64 6.14 13.73
N GLY A 78 -0.84 7.37 13.27
CA GLY A 78 -2.15 8.04 13.31
C GLY A 78 -3.21 7.33 12.45
N ILE A 79 -2.86 6.90 11.24
CA ILE A 79 -3.80 6.17 10.38
C ILE A 79 -4.01 4.73 10.88
N ALA A 80 -2.97 4.10 11.43
CA ALA A 80 -3.07 2.80 12.07
C ALA A 80 -3.99 2.81 13.30
N ALA A 81 -3.88 3.83 14.16
CA ALA A 81 -4.80 4.01 15.29
C ALA A 81 -6.25 4.15 14.81
N ARG A 82 -6.50 4.94 13.76
CA ARG A 82 -7.83 5.11 13.14
C ARG A 82 -8.37 3.83 12.52
N ALA A 83 -7.51 2.96 11.99
CA ALA A 83 -7.89 1.65 11.45
C ALA A 83 -8.25 0.69 12.59
N ARG A 84 -7.42 0.59 13.63
CA ARG A 84 -7.68 -0.23 14.83
C ARG A 84 -8.98 0.17 15.53
N ALA A 85 -9.25 1.46 15.64
CA ALA A 85 -10.52 1.97 16.21
C ALA A 85 -11.77 1.54 15.42
N ARG A 86 -11.62 1.12 14.15
CA ARG A 86 -12.68 0.56 13.30
C ARG A 86 -12.69 -0.97 13.29
N GLY A 87 -11.86 -1.63 14.09
CA GLY A 87 -11.69 -3.09 14.06
C GLY A 87 -10.91 -3.60 12.85
N ILE A 88 -10.26 -2.72 12.08
CA ILE A 88 -9.48 -3.12 10.91
C ILE A 88 -8.10 -3.61 11.41
N PRO A 89 -7.69 -4.84 11.08
CA PRO A 89 -6.37 -5.35 11.43
C PRO A 89 -5.26 -4.52 10.77
N VAL A 90 -4.21 -4.24 11.54
CA VAL A 90 -3.03 -3.51 11.09
C VAL A 90 -1.81 -4.40 11.16
N PHE A 91 -1.12 -4.55 10.04
CA PHE A 91 0.11 -5.31 9.90
C PHE A 91 1.28 -4.37 9.60
N SER A 92 2.49 -4.86 9.85
CA SER A 92 3.73 -4.17 9.49
C SER A 92 4.56 -5.06 8.57
N SER A 93 5.17 -4.47 7.55
CA SER A 93 6.08 -5.15 6.64
C SER A 93 7.38 -4.38 6.48
N ILE A 94 8.47 -5.11 6.27
CA ILE A 94 9.78 -4.54 5.92
C ILE A 94 10.29 -5.35 4.73
N VAL A 95 10.67 -4.65 3.65
CA VAL A 95 11.35 -5.28 2.52
C VAL A 95 12.80 -5.53 2.90
N ARG A 96 13.26 -6.76 2.68
CA ARG A 96 14.65 -7.16 2.86
C ARG A 96 15.16 -7.72 1.54
N PRO A 97 16.43 -7.48 1.18
CA PRO A 97 17.06 -8.18 0.06
C PRO A 97 16.95 -9.68 0.27
N SER A 98 16.52 -10.42 -0.76
CA SER A 98 16.53 -11.88 -0.74
C SER A 98 17.96 -12.43 -0.67
N SER A 99 18.88 -11.75 -1.35
CA SER A 99 20.32 -11.98 -1.28
C SER A 99 21.00 -10.65 -0.95
N PRO A 100 21.41 -10.42 0.32
CA PRO A 100 22.13 -9.21 0.66
C PRO A 100 23.45 -9.19 -0.12
N PRO A 101 23.79 -8.08 -0.80
CA PRO A 101 25.07 -7.97 -1.48
C PRO A 101 26.20 -8.15 -0.47
N ALA A 102 27.21 -8.94 -0.85
CA ALA A 102 28.46 -8.98 -0.12
C ALA A 102 29.19 -7.66 -0.39
N PHE A 103 29.26 -6.82 0.62
CA PHE A 103 30.09 -5.62 0.59
C PHE A 103 31.45 -5.97 1.22
N ASP A 104 32.52 -5.68 0.49
CA ASP A 104 33.88 -5.61 1.04
C ASP A 104 34.04 -4.32 1.86
N GLU A 105 35.20 -4.14 2.50
CA GLU A 105 35.52 -2.86 3.15
C GLU A 105 35.79 -1.78 2.09
N GLY A 106 35.07 -0.66 2.18
CA GLY A 106 35.30 0.48 1.29
C GLY A 106 34.09 1.39 1.14
N PRO A 107 34.26 2.54 0.46
CA PRO A 107 33.15 3.44 0.17
C PRO A 107 32.28 2.88 -0.96
N TYR A 108 30.96 2.94 -0.76
CA TYR A 108 29.97 2.58 -1.77
C TYR A 108 29.11 3.79 -2.13
N LEU A 109 28.75 3.88 -3.42
CA LEU A 109 27.72 4.81 -3.90
C LEU A 109 26.46 4.02 -4.22
N ALA A 110 25.35 4.34 -3.56
CA ALA A 110 24.03 3.82 -3.88
C ALA A 110 23.23 4.88 -4.66
N PHE A 111 22.55 4.46 -5.72
CA PHE A 111 21.61 5.30 -6.46
C PHE A 111 20.39 4.48 -6.88
N ALA A 112 19.25 5.14 -7.00
CA ALA A 112 18.03 4.58 -7.57
C ALA A 112 17.28 5.70 -8.31
N GLY A 113 16.72 5.37 -9.48
CA GLY A 113 15.72 6.21 -10.14
C GLY A 113 14.32 5.82 -9.65
N ILE A 114 13.44 6.80 -9.54
CA ILE A 114 12.00 6.62 -9.26
C ILE A 114 11.17 7.02 -10.47
#